data_AF-A0A3A8I9I9-F1
#
_entry.id   AF-A0A3A8I9I9-F1
#
_cell.length_a   1.000
_cell.length_b   1.000
_cell.length_c   1.000
_cell.angle_alpha   90.00
_cell.angle_beta   90.00
_cell.angle_gamma   90.00
#
_symmetry.space_group_name_H-M   'P 1'
#
loop_
_entity.id
_entity.type
_entity.pdbx_description
1 polymer ?
#
loop_
_entity_poly.entity_id
_entity_poly.type
_entity_poly.pdbx_seq_one_letter_code
_entity_poly.pdbx_strand_id
1 'polypeptide(L)'
;MVLFIGCMRRQGASPTPSWVEDPSIVLPDFSSRVALSTDAPEQMYALDGALLRAVVLAADAFLPPEHEGRSCWNRRESYRFRILREGDLAFVRIDADPRACTPGPRLLDGGATYAVRISEGRILRSLHDGEPDGTPVPGSPDAGVSATPPETSIPVGDTSWGESHPALPAQWLDAGTRPPSVPSP
;
A
#
# COMPACT_ATOMS: atom_id res chain seq x y z
N MET A 1 -19.36 -4.75 43.05
CA MET A 1 -19.55 -5.19 41.65
C MET A 1 -18.52 -4.46 40.80
N VAL A 2 -17.44 -5.15 40.41
CA VAL A 2 -16.30 -4.56 39.69
C VAL A 2 -16.51 -4.82 38.20
N LEU A 3 -16.67 -3.76 37.41
CA LEU A 3 -16.73 -3.84 35.95
C LEU A 3 -15.32 -3.79 35.38
N PHE A 4 -14.85 -4.91 34.81
CA PHE A 4 -13.68 -4.94 33.96
C PHE A 4 -14.09 -4.49 32.56
N ILE A 5 -13.79 -3.23 32.21
CA ILE A 5 -13.88 -2.74 30.83
C ILE A 5 -12.53 -3.06 30.17
N GLY A 6 -12.44 -4.23 29.55
CA GLY A 6 -11.31 -4.61 28.71
C GLY A 6 -11.49 -4.04 27.30
N CYS A 7 -10.54 -3.24 26.84
CA CYS A 7 -10.43 -2.89 25.42
C CYS A 7 -10.02 -4.14 24.64
N MET A 8 -10.97 -4.84 24.02
CA MET A 8 -10.64 -5.78 22.97
C MET A 8 -10.14 -4.99 21.76
N ARG A 9 -8.82 -5.01 21.51
CA ARG A 9 -8.28 -4.71 20.17
C ARG A 9 -9.01 -5.65 19.21
N ARG A 10 -9.90 -5.11 18.37
CA ARG A 10 -10.34 -5.81 17.16
C ARG A 10 -9.07 -6.05 16.35
N GLN A 11 -8.56 -7.27 16.41
CA GLN A 11 -7.74 -7.81 15.34
C GLN A 11 -8.69 -7.85 14.14
N GLY A 12 -8.69 -6.77 13.35
CA GLY A 12 -9.27 -6.81 12.02
C GLY A 12 -8.42 -7.80 11.26
N ALA A 13 -8.79 -9.08 11.28
CA ALA A 13 -8.28 -10.04 10.34
C ALA A 13 -8.70 -9.50 8.98
N SER A 14 -7.76 -8.88 8.26
CA SER A 14 -7.93 -8.69 6.82
C SER A 14 -8.31 -10.07 6.27
N PRO A 15 -9.42 -10.19 5.53
CA PRO A 15 -9.86 -11.47 5.02
C PRO A 15 -8.69 -12.07 4.25
N THR A 16 -8.17 -13.19 4.75
CA THR A 16 -7.07 -13.87 4.09
C THR A 16 -7.58 -14.24 2.71
N PRO A 17 -6.86 -13.89 1.63
CA PRO A 17 -7.30 -14.24 0.30
C PRO A 17 -7.59 -15.74 0.22
N SER A 18 -8.75 -16.11 -0.32
CA SER A 18 -9.15 -17.53 -0.43
C SER A 18 -8.37 -18.27 -1.53
N TRP A 19 -7.46 -17.58 -2.22
CA TRP A 19 -6.58 -18.16 -3.23
C TRP A 19 -5.20 -18.50 -2.63
N VAL A 20 -4.55 -19.45 -3.29
CA VAL A 20 -3.18 -19.86 -2.97
C VAL A 20 -2.26 -18.92 -3.73
N GLU A 21 -1.51 -18.11 -2.98
CA GLU A 21 -0.45 -17.24 -3.48
C GLU A 21 0.70 -18.08 -4.04
N ASP A 22 1.16 -17.72 -5.24
CA ASP A 22 2.34 -18.28 -5.90
C ASP A 22 3.48 -17.25 -5.86
N PRO A 23 4.36 -17.31 -4.84
CA PRO A 23 5.46 -16.35 -4.68
C PRO A 23 6.55 -16.48 -5.74
N SER A 24 6.51 -17.51 -6.61
CA SER A 24 7.45 -17.63 -7.71
C SER A 24 7.16 -16.65 -8.85
N ILE A 25 5.96 -16.04 -8.87
CA ILE A 25 5.58 -15.02 -9.83
C ILE A 25 6.20 -13.69 -9.41
N VAL A 26 7.16 -13.23 -10.21
CA VAL A 26 7.77 -11.91 -10.07
C VAL A 26 6.84 -10.85 -10.64
N LEU A 27 6.51 -9.84 -9.84
CA LEU A 27 5.67 -8.74 -10.28
C LEU A 27 6.50 -7.74 -11.11
N PRO A 28 5.97 -7.25 -12.24
CA PRO A 28 6.69 -6.30 -13.06
C PRO A 28 6.75 -4.93 -12.39
N ASP A 29 7.87 -4.24 -12.57
CA ASP A 29 7.96 -2.83 -12.22
C ASP A 29 7.13 -1.97 -13.20
N PHE A 30 6.03 -1.40 -12.70
CA PHE A 30 5.15 -0.52 -13.46
C PHE A 30 5.68 0.92 -13.58
N SER A 31 6.73 1.30 -12.85
CA SER A 31 7.32 2.65 -12.92
C SER A 31 8.24 2.81 -14.14
N SER A 32 8.92 1.74 -14.55
CA SER A 32 9.76 1.71 -15.76
C SER A 32 8.98 1.55 -17.07
N ARG A 33 7.65 1.39 -17.00
CA ARG A 33 6.78 1.16 -18.16
C ARG A 33 5.81 2.32 -18.37
N VAL A 34 5.71 2.80 -19.60
CA VAL A 34 4.72 3.81 -19.97
C VAL A 34 3.42 3.11 -20.36
N ALA A 35 2.36 3.37 -19.59
CA ALA A 35 1.01 2.95 -19.97
C ALA A 35 0.43 3.97 -20.97
N LEU A 36 -0.23 3.47 -22.02
CA LEU A 36 -1.04 4.32 -22.88
C LEU A 36 -2.24 4.81 -22.05
N SER A 37 -2.28 6.11 -21.78
CA SER A 37 -3.37 6.71 -21.03
C SER A 37 -4.64 6.71 -21.85
N THR A 38 -5.79 6.43 -21.24
CA THR A 38 -7.12 6.35 -21.89
C THR A 38 -7.83 7.71 -21.98
N ASP A 39 -7.17 8.79 -21.54
CA ASP A 39 -7.66 10.17 -21.61
C ASP A 39 -7.34 10.86 -22.96
N ALA A 40 -6.64 10.18 -23.86
CA ALA A 40 -6.34 10.69 -25.20
C ALA A 40 -7.63 10.76 -26.05
N PRO A 41 -8.03 11.96 -26.52
CA PRO A 41 -9.19 12.08 -27.40
C PRO A 41 -8.95 11.31 -28.71
N GLU A 42 -10.04 10.78 -29.29
CA GLU A 42 -10.05 10.07 -30.59
C GLU A 42 -9.31 8.72 -30.64
N GLN A 43 -8.78 8.22 -29.51
CA GLN A 43 -8.18 6.90 -29.43
C GLN A 43 -9.21 5.84 -28.98
N MET A 44 -9.39 4.78 -29.77
CA MET A 44 -10.17 3.61 -29.36
C MET A 44 -9.27 2.61 -28.63
N TYR A 45 -9.77 2.08 -27.51
CA TYR A 45 -9.12 1.02 -26.74
C TYR A 45 -10.04 -0.20 -26.74
N ALA A 46 -9.49 -1.36 -27.08
CA ALA A 46 -10.19 -2.63 -27.02
C ALA A 46 -9.58 -3.50 -25.93
N LEU A 47 -10.43 -4.01 -25.04
CA LEU A 47 -10.06 -5.00 -24.04
C LEU A 47 -10.80 -6.30 -24.37
N ASP A 48 -10.08 -7.40 -24.51
CA ASP A 48 -10.75 -8.70 -24.64
C ASP A 48 -11.47 -9.07 -23.34
N GLY A 49 -12.53 -9.86 -23.45
CA GLY A 49 -13.38 -10.19 -22.29
C GLY A 49 -12.65 -10.94 -21.17
N ALA A 50 -11.60 -11.71 -21.50
CA ALA A 50 -10.84 -12.43 -20.50
C ALA A 50 -9.91 -11.49 -19.71
N LEU A 51 -9.32 -10.51 -20.39
CA LEU A 51 -8.54 -9.45 -19.76
C LEU A 51 -9.43 -8.50 -18.96
N LEU A 52 -10.63 -8.18 -19.45
CA LEU A 52 -11.65 -7.44 -18.68
C LEU A 52 -12.00 -8.17 -17.38
N ARG A 53 -12.24 -9.49 -17.45
CA ARG A 53 -12.47 -10.32 -16.26
C ARG A 53 -11.31 -10.26 -15.28
N ALA A 54 -10.07 -10.30 -15.76
CA ALA A 54 -8.90 -10.19 -14.89
C ALA A 54 -8.83 -8.85 -14.15
N VAL A 55 -9.15 -7.74 -14.82
CA VAL A 55 -9.23 -6.41 -14.20
C VAL A 55 -10.32 -6.36 -13.13
N VAL A 56 -11.50 -6.90 -13.42
CA VAL A 56 -12.61 -6.96 -12.45
C VAL A 56 -12.22 -7.77 -11.22
N LEU A 57 -11.57 -8.92 -11.39
CA LEU A 57 -11.12 -9.74 -10.26
C LEU A 57 -10.11 -9.00 -9.37
N ALA A 58 -9.14 -8.31 -9.97
CA ALA A 58 -8.19 -7.49 -9.21
C ALA A 58 -8.89 -6.32 -8.49
N ALA A 59 -9.86 -5.67 -9.16
CA ALA A 59 -10.63 -4.58 -8.57
C ALA A 59 -11.51 -5.06 -7.40
N ASP A 60 -12.19 -6.19 -7.53
CA ASP A 60 -13.02 -6.78 -6.47
C ASP A 60 -12.17 -7.21 -5.27
N ALA A 61 -10.97 -7.76 -5.51
CA ALA A 61 -10.04 -8.15 -4.46
C ALA A 61 -9.50 -6.94 -3.68
N PHE A 62 -9.22 -5.83 -4.36
CA PHE A 62 -8.68 -4.62 -3.73
C PHE A 62 -9.75 -3.72 -3.11
N LEU A 63 -10.91 -3.62 -3.77
CA LEU A 63 -12.06 -2.78 -3.40
C LEU A 63 -13.33 -3.65 -3.36
N PRO A 64 -13.53 -4.42 -2.26
CA PRO A 64 -14.65 -5.32 -2.17
C PRO A 64 -15.98 -4.54 -2.27
N PRO A 65 -16.95 -4.99 -3.08
CA PRO A 65 -18.22 -4.27 -3.31
C PRO A 65 -18.98 -3.94 -2.03
N GLU A 66 -18.83 -4.73 -0.98
CA GLU A 66 -19.49 -4.53 0.33
C GLU A 66 -19.01 -3.25 1.05
N HIS A 67 -17.87 -2.70 0.61
CA HIS A 67 -17.29 -1.46 1.12
C HIS A 67 -17.62 -0.25 0.25
N GLU A 68 -18.24 -0.44 -0.91
CA GLU A 68 -18.53 0.63 -1.85
C GLU A 68 -19.35 1.75 -1.20
N GLY A 69 -18.96 3.00 -1.45
CA GLY A 69 -19.66 4.18 -0.94
C GLY A 69 -19.43 4.53 0.54
N ARG A 70 -18.72 3.70 1.33
CA ARG A 70 -18.39 4.03 2.74
C ARG A 70 -17.48 5.25 2.86
N SER A 71 -16.58 5.42 1.91
CA SER A 71 -15.74 6.62 1.76
C SER A 71 -15.44 6.86 0.28
N CYS A 72 -14.89 8.03 -0.04
CA CYS A 72 -14.40 8.31 -1.40
C CYS A 72 -13.39 7.26 -1.87
N TRP A 73 -12.50 6.81 -0.97
CA TRP A 73 -11.49 5.80 -1.25
C TRP A 73 -12.06 4.38 -1.39
N ASN A 74 -13.35 4.15 -1.17
CA ASN A 74 -13.97 2.85 -1.46
C ASN A 74 -14.63 2.78 -2.84
N ARG A 75 -14.43 3.80 -3.67
CA ARG A 75 -14.96 3.88 -5.04
C ARG A 75 -13.87 3.52 -6.04
N ARG A 76 -14.19 2.72 -7.06
CA ARG A 76 -13.21 2.30 -8.07
C ARG A 76 -12.71 3.47 -8.89
N GLU A 77 -13.56 4.47 -9.09
CA GLU A 77 -13.26 5.71 -9.81
C GLU A 77 -12.20 6.56 -9.10
N SER A 78 -11.91 6.27 -7.82
CA SER A 78 -10.85 6.94 -7.06
C SER A 78 -9.46 6.38 -7.34
N TYR A 79 -9.34 5.43 -8.26
CA TYR A 79 -8.11 4.71 -8.57
C TYR A 79 -7.83 4.68 -10.07
N ARG A 80 -6.55 4.52 -10.40
CA ARG A 80 -6.06 4.29 -11.76
C ARG A 80 -5.64 2.84 -11.91
N PHE A 81 -6.07 2.23 -13.00
CA PHE A 81 -5.77 0.84 -13.34
C PHE A 81 -4.78 0.82 -14.50
N ARG A 82 -3.64 0.15 -14.31
CA ARG A 82 -2.63 -0.09 -15.35
C ARG A 82 -2.52 -1.58 -15.57
N ILE A 83 -2.61 -2.01 -16.83
CA ILE A 83 -2.68 -3.42 -17.20
C ILE A 83 -1.48 -3.77 -18.07
N LEU A 84 -0.79 -4.86 -17.72
CA LEU A 84 0.23 -5.48 -18.54
C LEU A 84 -0.14 -6.94 -18.77
N ARG A 85 -0.26 -7.36 -20.04
CA ARG A 85 -0.48 -8.74 -20.40
C ARG A 85 0.83 -9.39 -20.84
N GLU A 86 1.12 -10.55 -20.27
CA GLU A 86 2.27 -11.39 -20.61
C GLU A 86 1.83 -12.85 -20.74
N GLY A 87 1.62 -13.30 -21.98
CA GLY A 87 1.09 -14.63 -22.25
C GLY A 87 -0.30 -14.86 -21.61
N ASP A 88 -0.36 -15.82 -20.69
CA ASP A 88 -1.57 -16.19 -19.92
C ASP A 88 -1.68 -15.44 -18.58
N LEU A 89 -0.77 -14.51 -18.28
CA LEU A 89 -0.86 -13.66 -17.09
C LEU A 89 -1.29 -12.24 -17.47
N ALA A 90 -2.17 -11.69 -16.65
CA ALA A 90 -2.50 -10.28 -16.61
C ALA A 90 -2.00 -9.70 -15.29
N PHE A 91 -1.08 -8.76 -15.37
CA PHE A 91 -0.66 -7.95 -14.23
C PHE A 91 -1.52 -6.69 -14.18
N VAL A 92 -2.18 -6.47 -13.05
CA VAL A 92 -3.06 -5.33 -12.82
C VAL A 92 -2.51 -4.52 -11.66
N ARG A 93 -2.01 -3.32 -11.96
CA ARG A 93 -1.59 -2.33 -10.98
C ARG A 93 -2.73 -1.37 -10.71
N ILE A 94 -3.02 -1.15 -9.44
CA ILE A 94 -4.05 -0.23 -8.95
C ILE A 94 -3.34 0.83 -8.10
N ASP A 95 -3.53 2.10 -8.44
CA ASP A 95 -2.95 3.23 -7.71
C ASP A 95 -4.05 4.22 -7.33
N ALA A 96 -4.05 4.72 -6.10
CA ALA A 96 -4.92 5.83 -5.71
C ALA A 96 -4.69 7.04 -6.63
N ASP A 97 -5.77 7.59 -7.21
CA ASP A 97 -5.67 8.84 -7.96
C ASP A 97 -5.56 10.01 -6.97
N PRO A 98 -4.44 10.75 -6.95
CA PRO A 98 -4.27 11.87 -6.03
C PRO A 98 -5.24 13.03 -6.25
N ARG A 99 -6.03 13.01 -7.34
CA ARG A 99 -7.01 14.03 -7.70
C ARG A 99 -8.45 13.62 -7.43
N ALA A 100 -8.74 12.34 -7.20
CA ALA A 100 -10.12 11.87 -7.12
C ALA A 100 -10.84 12.28 -5.83
N CYS A 101 -10.15 12.21 -4.69
CA CYS A 101 -10.73 12.53 -3.39
C CYS A 101 -10.18 13.87 -2.87
N THR A 102 -10.94 14.95 -3.07
CA THR A 102 -10.62 16.29 -2.54
C THR A 102 -11.85 16.95 -1.88
N PRO A 103 -11.66 17.73 -0.79
CA PRO A 103 -10.46 17.83 0.05
C PRO A 103 -10.28 16.57 0.92
N GLY A 104 -9.07 16.01 0.99
CA GLY A 104 -8.82 14.80 1.78
C GLY A 104 -7.33 14.45 1.94
N PRO A 105 -6.99 13.61 2.94
CA PRO A 105 -5.63 13.10 3.11
C PRO A 105 -5.25 12.21 1.93
N ARG A 106 -3.99 12.28 1.51
CA ARG A 106 -3.43 11.37 0.50
C ARG A 106 -3.12 10.02 1.15
N LEU A 107 -3.38 8.93 0.43
CA LEU A 107 -2.95 7.60 0.82
C LEU A 107 -1.47 7.44 0.51
N LEU A 108 -0.67 7.07 1.52
CA LEU A 108 0.75 6.80 1.36
C LEU A 108 0.96 5.47 0.63
N ASP A 109 0.23 4.44 1.07
CA ASP A 109 0.27 3.06 0.54
C ASP A 109 -1.10 2.71 -0.06
N GLY A 110 -1.52 3.53 -1.04
CA GLY A 110 -2.87 3.52 -1.60
C GLY A 110 -3.08 2.57 -2.78
N GLY A 111 -2.24 1.56 -2.96
CA GLY A 111 -2.24 0.74 -4.16
C GLY A 111 -1.85 -0.71 -3.93
N ALA A 112 -1.95 -1.49 -5.00
CA ALA A 112 -1.58 -2.88 -5.03
C ALA A 112 -1.33 -3.36 -6.47
N THR A 113 -0.59 -4.44 -6.60
CA THR A 113 -0.35 -5.15 -7.86
C THR A 113 -0.83 -6.58 -7.74
N TYR A 114 -1.61 -7.04 -8.73
CA TYR A 114 -2.12 -8.40 -8.82
C TYR A 114 -1.59 -9.11 -10.06
N ALA A 115 -1.28 -10.40 -9.95
CA ALA A 115 -1.10 -11.28 -11.10
C ALA A 115 -2.31 -12.22 -11.21
N VAL A 116 -2.97 -12.20 -12.36
CA VAL A 116 -4.17 -12.98 -12.65
C VAL A 116 -3.90 -13.92 -13.81
N ARG A 117 -4.22 -15.21 -13.64
CA ARG A 117 -4.22 -16.18 -14.74
C ARG A 117 -5.46 -15.98 -15.61
N ILE A 118 -5.26 -15.66 -16.88
CA ILE A 118 -6.33 -15.27 -17.80
C ILE A 118 -7.23 -16.48 -18.11
N SER A 119 -6.62 -17.62 -18.44
CA SER A 119 -7.33 -18.87 -18.76
C SER A 119 -8.29 -19.30 -17.64
N GLU A 120 -7.81 -19.27 -16.40
CA GLU A 120 -8.56 -19.72 -15.22
C GLU A 120 -9.43 -18.63 -14.58
N GLY A 121 -9.10 -17.35 -14.78
CA GLY A 121 -9.75 -16.25 -14.08
C GLY A 121 -9.49 -16.30 -12.58
N ARG A 122 -8.23 -16.52 -12.18
CA ARG A 122 -7.82 -16.67 -10.77
C ARG A 122 -6.63 -15.78 -10.45
N ILE A 123 -6.67 -15.13 -9.29
CA ILE A 123 -5.52 -14.39 -8.75
C ILE A 123 -4.49 -15.42 -8.27
N LEU A 124 -3.25 -15.25 -8.73
CA LEU A 124 -2.12 -16.08 -8.34
C LEU A 124 -1.18 -15.34 -7.40
N ARG A 125 -1.10 -14.01 -7.50
CA ARG A 125 -0.23 -13.18 -6.67
C ARG A 125 -0.89 -11.86 -6.36
N SER A 126 -0.65 -11.35 -5.15
CA SER A 126 -0.94 -9.97 -4.78
C SER A 126 0.23 -9.37 -3.99
N LEU A 127 0.43 -8.06 -4.15
CA LEU A 127 1.39 -7.26 -3.39
C LEU A 127 0.80 -5.87 -3.18
N HIS A 128 0.53 -5.49 -1.94
CA HIS A 128 0.07 -4.15 -1.58
C HIS A 128 1.27 -3.22 -1.38
N ASP A 129 1.04 -1.93 -1.60
CA ASP A 129 2.06 -0.93 -1.29
C ASP A 129 2.44 -1.02 0.19
N GLY A 130 3.75 -0.87 0.47
CA GLY A 130 4.31 -1.05 1.81
C GLY A 130 4.63 -2.50 2.21
N GLU A 131 4.17 -3.50 1.44
CA GLU A 131 4.59 -4.89 1.63
C GLU A 131 5.98 -5.14 1.00
N PRO A 132 6.83 -5.98 1.61
CA PRO A 132 8.12 -6.33 1.04
C PRO A 132 7.94 -7.23 -0.19
N ASP A 133 8.55 -6.84 -1.32
CA ASP A 133 8.48 -7.54 -2.62
C ASP A 133 9.39 -8.79 -2.70
N GLY A 134 9.36 -9.66 -1.68
CA GLY A 134 10.29 -10.79 -1.63
C GLY A 134 9.84 -11.97 -0.79
N THR A 135 10.33 -13.15 -1.16
CA THR A 135 10.31 -14.32 -0.28
C THR A 135 11.01 -13.94 1.02
N PRO A 136 10.38 -14.15 2.20
CA PRO A 136 11.04 -13.89 3.48
C PRO A 136 12.39 -14.61 3.49
N VAL A 137 13.48 -13.87 3.49
CA VAL A 137 14.81 -14.47 3.59
C VAL A 137 14.93 -14.99 5.02
N PRO A 138 15.04 -16.32 5.24
CA PRO A 138 15.20 -16.84 6.58
C PRO A 138 16.47 -16.27 7.20
N GLY A 139 16.35 -15.55 8.31
CA GLY A 139 17.49 -14.89 8.98
C GLY A 139 17.80 -13.48 8.49
N SER A 140 16.96 -12.87 7.64
CA SER A 140 16.93 -11.40 7.57
C SER A 140 16.52 -10.90 8.95
N PRO A 141 17.37 -10.10 9.64
CA PRO A 141 16.98 -9.52 10.90
C PRO A 141 15.73 -8.69 10.63
N ASP A 142 14.63 -9.00 11.30
CA ASP A 142 13.64 -7.96 11.51
C ASP A 142 14.36 -6.79 12.24
N ALA A 143 13.80 -5.58 12.19
CA ALA A 143 14.40 -4.45 12.89
C ALA A 143 14.43 -4.63 14.44
N GLY A 144 14.10 -5.82 14.98
CA GLY A 144 14.05 -6.14 16.40
C GLY A 144 14.92 -7.32 16.87
N VAL A 145 15.50 -8.14 15.98
CA VAL A 145 16.31 -9.31 16.35
C VAL A 145 17.77 -9.03 16.00
N SER A 146 18.44 -8.33 16.92
CA SER A 146 19.89 -8.39 16.98
C SER A 146 20.30 -9.83 17.29
N ALA A 147 20.95 -10.50 16.33
CA ALA A 147 21.60 -11.80 16.53
C ALA A 147 22.81 -11.72 17.49
N THR A 148 23.22 -10.51 17.83
CA THR A 148 24.16 -10.23 18.91
C THR A 148 23.39 -10.21 20.23
N PRO A 149 23.85 -10.88 21.31
CA PRO A 149 23.37 -10.59 22.65
C PRO A 149 23.30 -9.07 22.81
N PRO A 150 22.24 -8.49 23.40
CA PRO A 150 22.23 -7.06 23.64
C PRO A 150 23.53 -6.74 24.37
N GLU A 151 24.35 -5.85 23.81
CA GLU A 151 25.37 -5.22 24.60
C GLU A 151 24.62 -4.54 25.74
N THR A 152 24.59 -5.19 26.90
CA THR A 152 23.93 -4.70 28.12
C THR A 152 24.56 -3.40 28.65
N SER A 153 25.47 -2.83 27.88
CA SER A 153 26.16 -1.55 28.10
C SER A 153 25.57 -0.38 27.33
N ILE A 154 24.48 -0.55 26.55
CA ILE A 154 23.71 0.60 26.02
C ILE A 154 22.44 0.75 26.88
N PRO A 155 22.41 1.70 27.83
CA PRO A 155 21.23 1.95 28.63
C PRO A 155 20.18 2.56 27.73
N VAL A 156 19.09 1.82 27.52
CA VAL A 156 17.91 2.38 26.86
C VAL A 156 17.31 3.41 27.83
N GLY A 157 17.56 4.68 27.55
CA GLY A 157 17.14 5.81 28.38
C GLY A 157 18.27 6.65 28.99
N ASP A 158 19.54 6.35 28.71
CA ASP A 158 20.60 7.35 28.96
C ASP A 158 20.78 8.28 27.75
N THR A 159 20.97 9.55 28.04
CA THR A 159 21.25 10.61 27.05
C THR A 159 22.76 10.85 26.91
N SER A 160 23.59 9.85 27.22
CA SER A 160 25.05 9.99 27.33
C SER A 160 25.80 9.55 26.08
N TRP A 161 25.12 9.48 24.93
CA TRP A 161 25.79 9.41 23.63
C TRP A 161 26.87 10.48 23.57
N GLY A 162 28.10 10.06 23.26
CA GLY A 162 29.28 10.91 23.18
C GLY A 162 29.07 12.16 22.32
N GLU A 163 30.02 13.10 22.45
CA GLU A 163 30.09 14.42 21.79
C GLU A 163 28.94 14.68 20.81
N SER A 164 27.97 15.51 21.23
CA SER A 164 26.83 15.91 20.43
C SER A 164 27.30 16.26 19.02
N HIS A 165 26.87 15.47 18.03
CA HIS A 165 27.02 15.85 16.64
C HIS A 165 26.44 17.26 16.45
N PRO A 166 27.09 18.12 15.63
CA PRO A 166 26.72 19.52 15.52
C PRO A 166 25.22 19.61 15.32
N ALA A 167 24.59 20.31 16.26
CA ALA A 167 23.15 20.32 16.48
C ALA A 167 22.41 20.26 15.15
N LEU A 168 21.56 19.23 14.99
CA LEU A 168 20.59 19.21 13.91
C LEU A 168 19.90 20.58 13.90
N PRO A 169 19.88 21.26 12.75
CA PRO A 169 19.51 22.65 12.74
C PRO A 169 18.04 22.76 13.17
N ALA A 170 17.74 23.71 14.07
CA ALA A 170 16.50 23.74 14.84
C ALA A 170 15.21 23.68 13.99
N GLN A 171 15.29 24.09 12.72
CA GLN A 171 14.22 23.95 11.73
C GLN A 171 13.82 22.50 11.39
N TRP A 172 14.54 21.50 11.88
CA TRP A 172 14.20 20.08 11.71
C TRP A 172 13.51 19.48 12.94
N LEU A 173 13.45 20.24 14.04
CA LEU A 173 12.86 19.82 15.32
C LEU A 173 11.52 20.51 15.61
N ASP A 174 11.10 21.46 14.78
CA ASP A 174 9.76 22.02 14.91
C ASP A 174 8.77 21.11 14.16
N ALA A 175 7.94 20.38 14.89
CA ALA A 175 6.84 19.60 14.33
C ALA A 175 5.71 20.50 13.74
N GLY A 176 6.08 21.61 13.09
CA GLY A 176 5.22 22.68 12.61
C GLY A 176 4.63 23.49 13.76
N THR A 177 5.08 24.73 13.95
CA THR A 177 4.38 25.66 14.85
C THR A 177 3.17 26.25 14.13
N ARG A 178 1.98 26.13 14.72
CA ARG A 178 0.75 26.74 14.18
C ARG A 178 0.95 28.26 14.05
N PRO A 179 0.70 28.87 12.87
CA PRO A 179 0.82 30.32 12.75
C PRO A 179 -0.23 31.01 13.65
N PRO A 180 0.13 32.14 14.30
CA PRO A 180 -0.80 32.87 15.15
C PRO A 180 -1.94 33.45 14.32
N SER A 181 -3.16 33.36 14.87
CA SER A 181 -4.35 33.99 14.30
C SER A 181 -4.19 35.51 14.26
N VAL A 182 -4.25 36.09 13.06
CA VAL A 182 -4.29 37.53 12.84
C VAL A 182 -5.66 38.07 13.32
N PRO A 183 -5.73 39.02 14.25
CA PRO A 183 -6.99 39.68 14.57
C PRO A 183 -7.41 40.56 13.39
N SER A 184 -8.69 40.42 13.00
CA SER A 184 -9.30 41.23 11.94
C SER A 184 -9.49 42.69 12.38
N PRO A 185 -9.44 43.66 11.44
CA PRO A 185 -9.61 45.08 11.74
C PRO A 185 -11.01 45.45 12.23
#